data_AF-A0A8K0RJV3-F1
#
_entry.id   AF-A0A8K0RJV3-F1
#
_cell.length_a   1.000
_cell.length_b   1.000
_cell.length_c   1.000
_cell.angle_alpha   90.00
_cell.angle_beta   90.00
_cell.angle_gamma   90.00
#
_symmetry.space_group_name_H-M   'P 1'
#
loop_
_entity.id
_entity.type
_entity.pdbx_description
1 polymer ?
#
loop_
_entity_poly.entity_id
_entity_poly.type
_entity_poly.pdbx_seq_one_letter_code
_entity_poly.pdbx_strand_id
1 'polypeptide(L)'
;MLLRLCLPTLVALLGVSTAIPSEPPVADPHAPIVKRQRLEALPQRAGPEHINWQPSLDFDRDSCYHVPMIDAAGNVNAGQDQATAHCRQGWMLSNTNVYVRGHCETRNNVKWCIQIYDYYFEADGGQPPVGHRHDIEHIAVVFKNNNFERISVSCHGKWDSRGKNNVIWHDGGSHAKIVYHKDGGGTRCFRYATANDEPPENHAGHWFRGALVDWFQGLNNNQRNILNSHSFEPAGLAIRDSKWWCSITAVIPELRNSGDCQKCQWKGGC
;
A
#
# COMPACT_ATOMS: atom_id res chain seq x y z
N MET A 1 17.95 -65.47 -51.07
CA MET A 1 16.86 -64.91 -51.89
C MET A 1 15.66 -64.70 -50.98
N LEU A 2 15.64 -63.58 -50.25
CA LEU A 2 14.60 -63.26 -49.26
C LEU A 2 13.78 -62.07 -49.78
N LEU A 3 12.49 -62.32 -49.92
CA LEU A 3 11.47 -61.44 -50.50
C LEU A 3 11.22 -60.24 -49.58
N ARG A 4 11.37 -59.03 -50.12
CA ARG A 4 11.07 -57.75 -49.44
C ARG A 4 9.56 -57.63 -49.23
N LEU A 5 9.10 -57.52 -47.97
CA LEU A 5 7.78 -56.97 -47.66
C LEU A 5 7.88 -55.43 -47.57
N CYS A 6 7.07 -54.75 -48.38
CA CYS A 6 6.78 -53.32 -48.26
C CYS A 6 5.66 -53.15 -47.21
N LEU A 7 5.93 -52.42 -46.11
CA LEU A 7 4.89 -51.89 -45.24
C LEU A 7 4.49 -50.47 -45.70
N PRO A 8 3.20 -50.10 -45.69
CA PRO A 8 2.76 -48.77 -46.06
C PRO A 8 3.05 -47.77 -44.94
N THR A 9 3.47 -46.57 -45.34
CA THR A 9 3.73 -45.42 -44.47
C THR A 9 2.40 -44.82 -44.00
N LEU A 10 2.16 -44.79 -42.69
CA LEU A 10 1.01 -44.10 -42.10
C LEU A 10 1.38 -42.61 -41.93
N VAL A 11 0.75 -41.73 -42.71
CA VAL A 11 0.85 -40.27 -42.51
C VAL A 11 -0.17 -39.85 -41.47
N ALA A 12 0.29 -39.43 -40.29
CA ALA A 12 -0.55 -38.85 -39.26
C ALA A 12 -0.84 -37.38 -39.59
N LEU A 13 -2.11 -37.04 -39.88
CA LEU A 13 -2.57 -35.65 -39.93
C LEU A 13 -2.64 -35.09 -38.50
N LEU A 14 -1.78 -34.12 -38.19
CA LEU A 14 -1.91 -33.28 -37.01
C LEU A 14 -3.00 -32.23 -37.28
N GLY A 15 -4.17 -32.41 -36.65
CA GLY A 15 -5.22 -31.39 -36.63
C GLY A 15 -4.80 -30.20 -35.77
N VAL A 16 -4.63 -29.03 -36.38
CA VAL A 16 -4.41 -27.77 -35.66
C VAL A 16 -5.78 -27.28 -35.18
N SER A 17 -6.06 -27.45 -33.89
CA SER A 17 -7.26 -26.92 -33.25
C SER A 17 -7.05 -25.44 -32.94
N THR A 18 -7.64 -24.56 -33.73
CA THR A 18 -7.68 -23.12 -33.44
C THR A 18 -8.67 -22.87 -32.31
N ALA A 19 -8.18 -22.70 -31.09
CA ALA A 19 -9.00 -22.27 -29.97
C ALA A 19 -9.51 -20.84 -30.25
N ILE A 20 -10.83 -20.69 -30.41
CA ILE A 20 -11.50 -19.40 -30.49
C ILE A 20 -11.36 -18.76 -29.09
N PRO A 21 -10.81 -17.55 -28.96
CA PRO A 21 -10.78 -16.86 -27.67
C PRO A 21 -12.22 -16.60 -27.23
N SER A 22 -12.61 -17.19 -26.10
CA SER A 22 -13.90 -16.90 -25.46
C SER A 22 -13.96 -15.43 -25.10
N GLU A 23 -15.03 -14.75 -25.51
CA GLU A 23 -15.30 -13.37 -25.11
C GLU A 23 -15.26 -13.24 -23.57
N PRO A 24 -14.74 -12.12 -23.04
CA PRO A 24 -14.77 -11.89 -21.60
C PRO A 24 -16.24 -11.86 -21.14
N PRO A 25 -16.56 -12.43 -19.96
CA PRO A 25 -17.92 -12.46 -19.46
C PRO A 25 -18.46 -11.03 -19.34
N VAL A 26 -19.62 -10.79 -19.97
CA VAL A 26 -20.40 -9.57 -19.78
C VAL A 26 -20.81 -9.52 -18.32
N ALA A 27 -20.47 -8.42 -17.63
CA ALA A 27 -20.82 -8.24 -16.23
C ALA A 27 -22.35 -8.34 -16.04
N ASP A 28 -22.78 -9.21 -15.12
CA ASP A 28 -24.20 -9.40 -14.79
C ASP A 28 -24.75 -8.13 -14.12
N PRO A 29 -25.72 -7.42 -14.74
CA PRO A 29 -26.33 -6.22 -14.16
C PRO A 29 -27.19 -6.53 -12.93
N HIS A 30 -27.39 -7.81 -12.58
CA HIS A 30 -28.13 -8.28 -11.41
C HIS A 30 -27.24 -8.90 -10.33
N ALA A 31 -25.91 -8.81 -10.45
CA ALA A 31 -25.02 -9.17 -9.34
C ALA A 31 -25.49 -8.42 -8.07
N PRO A 32 -25.73 -9.12 -6.94
CA PRO A 32 -26.23 -8.48 -5.75
C PRO A 32 -25.28 -7.34 -5.35
N ILE A 33 -25.85 -6.17 -5.04
CA ILE A 33 -25.08 -5.07 -4.46
C ILE A 33 -24.52 -5.60 -3.14
N VAL A 34 -23.26 -6.04 -3.17
CA VAL A 34 -22.56 -6.46 -1.96
C VAL A 34 -22.47 -5.22 -1.10
N LYS A 35 -23.25 -5.18 -0.02
CA LYS A 35 -23.21 -4.08 0.93
C LYS A 35 -21.76 -3.89 1.36
N ARG A 36 -21.21 -2.71 1.07
CA ARG A 36 -19.85 -2.33 1.46
C ARG A 36 -19.63 -2.69 2.93
N GLN A 37 -18.61 -3.51 3.18
CA GLN A 37 -18.25 -3.88 4.53
C GLN A 37 -17.82 -2.60 5.27
N ARG A 38 -18.40 -2.38 6.44
CA ARG A 38 -17.98 -1.29 7.32
C ARG A 38 -17.35 -1.92 8.54
N LEU A 39 -16.03 -1.84 8.60
CA LEU A 39 -15.29 -2.15 9.82
C LEU A 39 -15.26 -0.93 10.73
N GLU A 40 -15.46 -1.15 12.03
CA GLU A 40 -15.25 -0.11 13.02
C GLU A 40 -13.75 0.09 13.27
N ALA A 41 -13.31 1.34 13.25
CA ALA A 41 -11.91 1.68 13.46
C ALA A 41 -11.44 1.26 14.86
N LEU A 42 -10.21 0.75 14.93
CA LEU A 42 -9.51 0.54 16.19
C LEU A 42 -9.22 1.90 16.84
N PRO A 43 -9.23 1.97 18.18
CA PRO A 43 -8.85 3.20 18.87
C PRO A 43 -7.38 3.52 18.64
N GLN A 44 -7.03 4.81 18.72
CA GLN A 44 -5.64 5.25 18.69
C GLN A 44 -4.84 4.60 19.83
N ARG A 45 -3.74 3.94 19.48
CA ARG A 45 -2.86 3.18 20.37
C ARG A 45 -1.42 3.22 19.85
N ALA A 46 -0.88 4.42 19.71
CA ALA A 46 0.51 4.65 19.34
C ALA A 46 1.18 5.60 20.33
N GLY A 47 2.49 5.43 20.52
CA GLY A 47 3.29 6.28 21.39
C GLY A 47 3.49 7.69 20.80
N PRO A 48 3.87 8.67 21.63
CA PRO A 48 4.09 10.05 21.20
C PRO A 48 5.15 10.17 20.10
N GLU A 49 6.14 9.28 20.07
CA GLU A 49 7.18 9.23 19.03
C GLU A 49 6.62 8.99 17.63
N HIS A 50 5.59 8.14 17.50
CA HIS A 50 4.90 7.86 16.24
C HIS A 50 3.82 8.90 15.95
N ILE A 51 3.13 9.40 16.98
CA ILE A 51 2.10 10.45 16.81
C ILE A 51 2.71 11.74 16.29
N ASN A 52 3.84 12.18 16.89
CA ASN A 52 4.48 13.47 16.56
C ASN A 52 4.98 13.57 15.12
N TRP A 53 5.16 12.45 14.43
CA TRP A 53 5.62 12.40 13.04
C TRP A 53 4.59 11.84 12.06
N GLN A 54 3.35 11.56 12.52
CA GLN A 54 2.29 11.06 11.65
C GLN A 54 2.02 12.08 10.52
N PRO A 55 2.14 11.69 9.24
CA PRO A 55 1.84 12.57 8.12
C PRO A 55 0.40 13.08 8.16
N SER A 56 0.19 14.33 7.79
CA SER A 56 -1.14 14.90 7.62
C SER A 56 -1.56 14.76 6.16
N LEU A 57 -2.73 14.16 5.95
CA LEU A 57 -3.21 13.79 4.63
C LEU A 57 -4.24 14.76 4.07
N ASP A 58 -4.18 14.91 2.76
CA ASP A 58 -5.33 15.24 1.92
C ASP A 58 -5.56 14.15 0.87
N PHE A 59 -6.71 14.20 0.22
CA PHE A 59 -7.12 13.24 -0.80
C PHE A 59 -7.74 14.05 -1.95
N ASP A 60 -7.20 13.94 -3.16
CA ASP A 60 -7.79 14.56 -4.34
C ASP A 60 -9.24 14.06 -4.53
N ARG A 61 -10.11 14.87 -5.13
CA ARG A 61 -11.54 14.53 -5.30
C ARG A 61 -11.82 13.21 -6.01
N ASP A 62 -10.89 12.72 -6.82
CA ASP A 62 -10.99 11.44 -7.51
C ASP A 62 -10.37 10.27 -6.72
N SER A 63 -9.94 10.51 -5.48
CA SER A 63 -9.38 9.51 -4.56
C SER A 63 -10.31 9.13 -3.41
N CYS A 64 -10.19 7.88 -2.97
CA CYS A 64 -10.90 7.33 -1.81
C CYS A 64 -10.27 7.77 -0.49
N TYR A 65 -11.04 7.66 0.60
CA TYR A 65 -10.48 7.73 1.95
C TYR A 65 -9.94 6.38 2.37
N HIS A 66 -8.85 6.40 3.15
CA HIS A 66 -8.35 5.20 3.80
C HIS A 66 -9.31 4.75 4.91
N VAL A 67 -9.38 3.46 5.17
CA VAL A 67 -10.30 2.83 6.12
C VAL A 67 -9.58 1.76 6.95
N PRO A 68 -10.20 1.20 8.01
CA PRO A 68 -9.58 0.13 8.78
C PRO A 68 -9.35 -1.12 7.93
N MET A 69 -8.15 -1.70 8.04
CA MET A 69 -7.82 -3.01 7.47
C MET A 69 -8.45 -4.15 8.27
N ILE A 70 -8.56 -3.97 9.59
CA ILE A 70 -8.98 -5.00 10.53
C ILE A 70 -9.71 -4.36 11.70
N ASP A 71 -10.76 -5.03 12.20
CA ASP A 71 -11.50 -4.58 13.38
C ASP A 71 -11.02 -5.27 14.68
N ALA A 72 -11.66 -4.93 15.80
CA ALA A 72 -11.36 -5.50 17.12
C ALA A 72 -11.64 -7.02 17.21
N ALA A 73 -12.55 -7.55 16.39
CA ALA A 73 -12.89 -8.97 16.33
C ALA A 73 -11.93 -9.76 15.41
N GLY A 74 -11.10 -9.08 14.62
CA GLY A 74 -10.18 -9.69 13.68
C GLY A 74 -10.77 -9.89 12.28
N ASN A 75 -11.91 -9.27 11.96
CA ASN A 75 -12.43 -9.28 10.60
C ASN A 75 -11.55 -8.38 9.73
N VAL A 76 -11.06 -8.91 8.61
CA VAL A 76 -10.29 -8.15 7.63
C VAL A 76 -11.23 -7.49 6.63
N ASN A 77 -10.87 -6.30 6.15
CA ASN A 77 -11.62 -5.59 5.14
C ASN A 77 -11.49 -6.30 3.79
N ALA A 78 -12.61 -6.76 3.25
CA ALA A 78 -12.71 -7.48 1.98
C ALA A 78 -12.45 -6.59 0.75
N GLY A 79 -12.25 -5.29 0.93
CA GLY A 79 -12.04 -4.34 -0.15
C GLY A 79 -13.31 -4.07 -0.96
N GLN A 80 -13.15 -3.40 -2.09
CA GLN A 80 -14.18 -3.12 -3.08
C GLN A 80 -13.70 -3.54 -4.47
N ASP A 81 -14.64 -3.75 -5.40
CA ASP A 81 -14.27 -3.84 -6.81
C ASP A 81 -13.64 -2.52 -7.28
N GLN A 82 -12.98 -2.53 -8.44
CA GLN A 82 -12.16 -1.43 -8.98
C GLN A 82 -12.90 -0.09 -9.16
N ALA A 83 -14.19 -0.02 -8.85
CA ALA A 83 -14.97 1.21 -8.85
C ALA A 83 -14.68 2.05 -7.59
N THR A 84 -14.28 3.31 -7.77
CA THR A 84 -14.15 4.30 -6.67
C THR A 84 -15.47 4.95 -6.29
N ALA A 85 -16.60 4.40 -6.75
CA ALA A 85 -17.91 4.91 -6.37
C ALA A 85 -18.10 4.84 -4.85
N HIS A 86 -18.68 5.88 -4.27
CA HIS A 86 -19.07 5.92 -2.86
C HIS A 86 -17.94 5.77 -1.82
N CYS A 87 -16.65 5.85 -2.20
CA CYS A 87 -15.49 5.65 -1.31
C CYS A 87 -14.95 6.91 -0.62
N ARG A 88 -15.69 8.01 -0.73
CA ARG A 88 -15.28 9.31 -0.23
C ARG A 88 -16.30 9.91 0.74
N GLN A 89 -17.18 9.11 1.33
CA GLN A 89 -18.24 9.64 2.20
C GLN A 89 -17.66 10.21 3.50
N GLY A 90 -18.24 11.29 4.03
CA GLY A 90 -17.73 11.96 5.24
C GLY A 90 -17.59 11.03 6.46
N TRP A 91 -18.51 10.06 6.62
CA TRP A 91 -18.41 9.10 7.71
C TRP A 91 -17.18 8.16 7.60
N MET A 92 -16.67 7.93 6.39
CA MET A 92 -15.46 7.14 6.19
C MET A 92 -14.24 7.90 6.70
N LEU A 93 -14.18 9.22 6.46
CA LEU A 93 -13.12 10.08 6.98
C LEU A 93 -13.12 10.13 8.52
N SER A 94 -14.28 9.98 9.17
CA SER A 94 -14.35 9.85 10.63
C SER A 94 -14.07 8.45 11.17
N ASN A 95 -13.92 7.45 10.29
CA ASN A 95 -13.72 6.04 10.65
C ASN A 95 -12.50 5.48 9.90
N THR A 96 -11.31 5.88 10.34
CA THR A 96 -10.04 5.57 9.68
C THR A 96 -9.02 5.03 10.67
N ASN A 97 -8.16 4.11 10.22
CA ASN A 97 -6.93 3.76 10.93
C ASN A 97 -5.71 4.00 10.06
N VAL A 98 -4.64 4.45 10.72
CA VAL A 98 -3.28 4.44 10.18
C VAL A 98 -2.49 3.43 10.98
N TYR A 99 -1.70 2.57 10.35
CA TYR A 99 -0.95 1.53 11.04
C TYR A 99 0.54 1.88 11.02
N VAL A 100 1.20 1.86 12.18
CA VAL A 100 2.60 2.27 12.27
C VAL A 100 3.48 1.18 12.86
N ARG A 101 4.68 1.03 12.30
CA ARG A 101 5.75 0.21 12.90
C ARG A 101 7.05 0.99 12.85
N GLY A 102 7.80 0.95 13.96
CA GLY A 102 9.09 1.62 14.10
C GLY A 102 10.26 0.64 14.24
N HIS A 103 11.46 1.08 13.88
CA HIS A 103 12.71 0.37 14.14
C HIS A 103 13.88 1.33 14.27
N CYS A 104 14.87 0.98 15.08
CA CYS A 104 16.15 1.68 15.15
C CYS A 104 17.30 0.67 15.08
N GLU A 105 18.28 0.95 14.25
CA GLU A 105 19.49 0.15 14.06
C GLU A 105 20.72 1.05 14.06
N THR A 106 21.81 0.60 14.67
CA THR A 106 23.09 1.34 14.61
C THR A 106 24.06 0.60 13.69
N ARG A 107 24.54 1.29 12.65
CA ARG A 107 25.55 0.75 11.73
C ARG A 107 26.63 1.78 11.48
N ASN A 108 27.89 1.34 11.55
CA ASN A 108 29.07 2.21 11.37
C ASN A 108 29.01 3.48 12.24
N ASN A 109 28.63 3.33 13.52
CA ASN A 109 28.45 4.43 14.49
C ASN A 109 27.40 5.48 14.09
N VAL A 110 26.48 5.16 13.16
CA VAL A 110 25.33 5.99 12.81
C VAL A 110 24.06 5.27 13.24
N LYS A 111 23.26 5.94 14.08
CA LYS A 111 21.94 5.45 14.48
C LYS A 111 20.91 5.85 13.43
N TRP A 112 20.30 4.86 12.79
CA TRP A 112 19.17 5.03 11.89
C TRP A 112 17.90 4.63 12.60
N CYS A 113 16.88 5.46 12.57
CA CYS A 113 15.55 5.09 13.00
C CYS A 113 14.55 5.35 11.89
N ILE A 114 13.49 4.56 11.84
CA ILE A 114 12.43 4.66 10.86
C ILE A 114 11.08 4.40 11.52
N GLN A 115 10.07 5.10 11.03
CA GLN A 115 8.66 4.88 11.31
C GLN A 115 7.96 4.74 9.97
N ILE A 116 7.33 3.60 9.69
CA ILE A 116 6.55 3.39 8.47
C ILE A 116 5.07 3.38 8.83
N TYR A 117 4.29 4.20 8.14
CA TYR A 117 2.85 4.37 8.27
C TYR A 117 2.16 3.77 7.04
N ASP A 118 1.33 2.75 7.25
CA ASP A 118 0.54 2.12 6.19
C ASP A 118 -0.91 2.61 6.24
N TYR A 119 -1.46 2.92 5.07
CA TYR A 119 -2.81 3.41 4.85
C TYR A 119 -3.51 2.48 3.87
N TYR A 120 -4.66 1.93 4.27
CA TYR A 120 -5.40 0.99 3.44
C TYR A 120 -6.62 1.65 2.80
N PHE A 121 -6.77 1.44 1.50
CA PHE A 121 -7.95 1.81 0.74
C PHE A 121 -8.59 0.54 0.19
N GLU A 122 -9.91 0.53 0.08
CA GLU A 122 -10.62 -0.70 -0.28
C GLU A 122 -10.41 -1.11 -1.74
N ALA A 123 -10.05 -0.16 -2.60
CA ALA A 123 -9.74 -0.39 -4.00
C ALA A 123 -8.82 0.72 -4.50
N ASP A 124 -8.02 0.39 -5.50
CA ASP A 124 -7.39 1.36 -6.37
C ASP A 124 -8.09 1.36 -7.74
N GLY A 125 -8.93 2.36 -7.95
CA GLY A 125 -9.70 2.44 -9.19
C GLY A 125 -8.90 2.97 -10.37
N GLY A 126 -8.93 2.20 -11.46
CA GLY A 126 -8.44 2.53 -12.78
C GLY A 126 -9.34 1.84 -13.82
N GLN A 127 -9.19 2.17 -15.10
CA GLN A 127 -9.86 1.39 -16.13
C GLN A 127 -9.26 -0.03 -16.14
N PRO A 128 -10.06 -1.10 -16.25
CA PRO A 128 -9.52 -2.43 -16.51
C PRO A 128 -8.56 -2.36 -17.70
N PRO A 129 -7.36 -2.97 -17.62
CA PRO A 129 -6.89 -3.90 -16.59
C PRO A 129 -6.08 -3.28 -15.43
N VAL A 130 -6.08 -1.95 -15.27
CA VAL A 130 -5.13 -1.21 -14.41
C VAL A 130 -5.58 -1.12 -12.95
N GLY A 131 -6.89 -1.01 -12.69
CA GLY A 131 -7.41 -0.96 -11.32
C GLY A 131 -7.31 -2.30 -10.59
N HIS A 132 -7.42 -2.28 -9.26
CA HIS A 132 -7.47 -3.48 -8.43
C HIS A 132 -8.25 -3.30 -7.14
N ARG A 133 -8.73 -4.42 -6.61
CA ARG A 133 -9.24 -4.50 -5.24
C ARG A 133 -8.06 -4.37 -4.27
N HIS A 134 -8.30 -3.70 -3.15
CA HIS A 134 -7.30 -3.29 -2.16
C HIS A 134 -6.28 -2.31 -2.70
N ASP A 135 -5.92 -1.35 -1.86
CA ASP A 135 -4.73 -0.55 -2.03
C ASP A 135 -4.09 -0.34 -0.66
N ILE A 136 -2.76 -0.34 -0.63
CA ILE A 136 -1.98 -0.05 0.56
C ILE A 136 -0.82 0.82 0.15
N GLU A 137 -0.93 2.09 0.51
CA GLU A 137 0.14 3.05 0.34
C GLU A 137 0.81 3.32 1.70
N HIS A 138 2.07 3.71 1.66
CA HIS A 138 2.91 3.80 2.84
C HIS A 138 3.86 5.00 2.82
N ILE A 139 4.10 5.55 4.00
CA ILE A 139 4.94 6.72 4.22
C ILE A 139 5.98 6.38 5.29
N ALA A 140 7.25 6.64 5.03
CA ALA A 140 8.36 6.36 5.93
C ALA A 140 9.02 7.66 6.41
N VAL A 141 9.07 7.88 7.72
CA VAL A 141 9.84 8.97 8.34
C VAL A 141 11.15 8.39 8.87
N VAL A 142 12.27 8.92 8.38
CA VAL A 142 13.63 8.42 8.66
C VAL A 142 14.39 9.46 9.47
N PHE A 143 15.11 8.97 10.48
CA PHE A 143 15.96 9.74 11.36
C PHE A 143 17.39 9.22 11.32
N LYS A 144 18.35 10.14 11.35
CA LYS A 144 19.77 9.89 11.45
C LYS A 144 20.32 10.56 12.71
N ASN A 145 20.93 9.79 13.59
CA ASN A 145 21.44 10.26 14.88
C ASN A 145 20.41 11.08 15.67
N ASN A 146 19.17 10.58 15.73
CA ASN A 146 18.00 11.21 16.34
C ASN A 146 17.52 12.52 15.70
N ASN A 147 18.08 12.94 14.56
CA ASN A 147 17.59 14.08 13.78
C ASN A 147 16.77 13.58 12.59
N PHE A 148 15.71 14.32 12.23
CA PHE A 148 15.01 14.07 10.98
C PHE A 148 15.99 14.11 9.81
N GLU A 149 15.97 13.08 8.97
CA GLU A 149 16.80 12.98 7.77
C GLU A 149 15.95 13.20 6.52
N ARG A 150 14.92 12.36 6.36
CA ARG A 150 14.09 12.32 5.16
C ARG A 150 12.72 11.71 5.48
N ILE A 151 11.75 12.06 4.67
CA ILE A 151 10.48 11.34 4.57
C ILE A 151 10.43 10.70 3.19
N SER A 152 9.80 9.54 3.06
CA SER A 152 9.63 8.85 1.78
C SER A 152 8.18 8.44 1.62
N VAL A 153 7.59 8.69 0.46
CA VAL A 153 6.21 8.31 0.16
C VAL A 153 6.20 7.26 -0.94
N SER A 154 5.28 6.30 -0.86
CA SER A 154 5.16 5.30 -1.90
C SER A 154 4.44 5.81 -3.13
N CYS A 155 4.91 5.36 -4.29
CA CYS A 155 4.18 5.44 -5.53
C CYS A 155 4.53 4.28 -6.47
N HIS A 156 3.54 3.45 -6.76
CA HIS A 156 3.63 2.32 -7.69
C HIS A 156 4.82 1.39 -7.41
N GLY A 157 5.00 1.00 -6.14
CA GLY A 157 6.05 0.11 -5.67
C GLY A 157 7.44 0.76 -5.54
N LYS A 158 7.55 2.07 -5.76
CA LYS A 158 8.75 2.88 -5.52
C LYS A 158 8.53 3.82 -4.35
N TRP A 159 9.62 4.46 -3.91
CA TRP A 159 9.61 5.48 -2.88
C TRP A 159 10.15 6.80 -3.44
N ASP A 160 9.43 7.91 -3.27
CA ASP A 160 9.94 9.27 -3.48
C ASP A 160 10.37 9.86 -2.13
N SER A 161 11.68 10.06 -1.95
CA SER A 161 12.28 10.54 -0.70
C SER A 161 12.63 12.02 -0.76
N ARG A 162 12.20 12.80 0.23
CA ARG A 162 12.53 14.23 0.36
C ARG A 162 13.10 14.58 1.73
N GLY A 163 14.14 15.42 1.70
CA GLY A 163 14.67 16.09 2.88
C GLY A 163 13.76 17.24 3.35
N LYS A 164 14.04 17.76 4.55
CA LYS A 164 13.15 18.69 5.28
C LYS A 164 12.70 19.90 4.47
N ASN A 165 13.59 20.47 3.68
CA ASN A 165 13.36 21.72 2.93
C ASN A 165 12.53 21.54 1.65
N ASN A 166 12.23 20.31 1.25
CA ASN A 166 11.48 20.00 0.03
C ASN A 166 10.06 19.46 0.33
N VAL A 167 9.57 19.72 1.55
CA VAL A 167 8.30 19.23 2.09
C VAL A 167 7.57 20.40 2.73
N ILE A 168 6.27 20.52 2.47
CA ILE A 168 5.39 21.46 3.19
C ILE A 168 4.95 20.77 4.48
N TRP A 169 5.04 21.48 5.60
CA TRP A 169 4.75 20.94 6.93
C TRP A 169 3.47 21.55 7.51
N HIS A 170 2.80 20.77 8.35
CA HIS A 170 1.69 21.16 9.21
C HIS A 170 2.15 21.20 10.68
N ASP A 171 1.36 21.87 11.54
CA ASP A 171 1.56 21.98 13.00
C ASP A 171 2.99 22.21 13.46
N GLY A 172 3.64 23.27 12.97
CA GLY A 172 4.94 23.68 13.48
C GLY A 172 6.13 22.82 13.02
N GLY A 173 5.96 21.94 12.03
CA GLY A 173 7.09 21.35 11.31
C GLY A 173 7.34 19.86 11.51
N SER A 174 6.41 19.11 12.09
CA SER A 174 6.58 17.67 12.36
C SER A 174 5.60 16.75 11.62
N HIS A 175 4.60 17.32 10.94
CA HIS A 175 3.64 16.55 10.15
C HIS A 175 3.73 16.95 8.68
N ALA A 176 4.37 16.11 7.86
CA ALA A 176 4.46 16.36 6.44
C ALA A 176 3.06 16.35 5.80
N LYS A 177 2.79 17.32 4.94
CA LYS A 177 1.56 17.38 4.14
C LYS A 177 1.70 16.49 2.92
N ILE A 178 0.94 15.41 2.88
CA ILE A 178 0.99 14.39 1.84
C ILE A 178 -0.41 14.21 1.23
N VAL A 179 -0.49 14.03 -0.08
CA VAL A 179 -1.75 13.88 -0.80
C VAL A 179 -1.83 12.49 -1.42
N TYR A 180 -2.93 11.77 -1.16
CA TYR A 180 -3.27 10.57 -1.92
C TYR A 180 -4.05 10.97 -3.18
N HIS A 181 -3.45 10.73 -4.34
CA HIS A 181 -3.93 11.24 -5.61
C HIS A 181 -3.96 10.14 -6.66
N LYS A 182 -4.75 10.36 -7.71
CA LYS A 182 -4.68 9.57 -8.93
C LYS A 182 -3.47 10.01 -9.77
N ASP A 183 -2.56 9.10 -10.07
CA ASP A 183 -1.38 9.41 -10.89
C ASP A 183 -1.75 9.34 -12.39
N GLY A 184 -2.10 10.51 -12.93
CA GLY A 184 -2.49 10.66 -14.33
C GLY A 184 -3.64 9.73 -14.74
N GLY A 185 -3.40 8.89 -15.76
CA GLY A 185 -4.39 7.92 -16.24
C GLY A 185 -4.41 6.59 -15.46
N GLY A 186 -3.52 6.41 -14.49
CA GLY A 186 -3.26 5.15 -13.82
C GLY A 186 -4.01 4.97 -12.50
N THR A 187 -3.36 4.21 -11.62
CA THR A 187 -3.69 3.95 -10.23
C THR A 187 -3.34 5.15 -9.33
N ARG A 188 -3.61 5.03 -8.04
CA ARG A 188 -3.30 6.08 -7.07
C ARG A 188 -1.94 5.85 -6.43
N CYS A 189 -1.42 6.93 -5.85
CA CYS A 189 -0.29 6.86 -4.95
C CYS A 189 -0.19 8.12 -4.08
N PHE A 190 0.80 8.16 -3.19
CA PHE A 190 1.13 9.37 -2.45
C PHE A 190 2.04 10.31 -3.23
N ARG A 191 1.77 11.61 -3.09
CA ARG A 191 2.67 12.70 -3.48
C ARG A 191 2.83 13.70 -2.34
N TYR A 192 3.90 14.47 -2.38
CA TYR A 192 4.05 15.63 -1.52
C TYR A 192 3.07 16.73 -1.91
N ALA A 193 2.51 17.42 -0.92
CA ALA A 193 1.67 18.58 -1.16
C ALA A 193 2.45 19.73 -1.83
N THR A 194 1.69 20.56 -2.53
CA THR A 194 2.10 21.79 -3.20
C THR A 194 1.27 22.95 -2.67
N ALA A 195 1.55 24.18 -3.11
CA ALA A 195 0.74 25.34 -2.77
C ALA A 195 -0.70 25.27 -3.31
N ASN A 196 -0.98 24.39 -4.28
CA ASN A 196 -2.30 24.24 -4.90
C ASN A 196 -3.23 23.32 -4.09
N ASP A 197 -2.72 22.64 -3.06
CA ASP A 197 -3.49 21.73 -2.20
C ASP A 197 -4.09 22.47 -0.99
N GLU A 198 -4.32 23.79 -1.12
CA GLU A 198 -4.90 24.64 -0.07
C GLU A 198 -6.19 25.32 -0.58
N PRO A 199 -7.32 25.21 0.15
CA PRO A 199 -7.53 24.31 1.29
C PRO A 199 -7.61 22.83 0.84
N PRO A 200 -7.37 21.88 1.74
CA PRO A 200 -7.54 20.45 1.47
C PRO A 200 -8.92 20.09 0.89
N GLU A 201 -8.97 19.18 -0.08
CA GLU A 201 -10.18 18.78 -0.79
C GLU A 201 -11.06 17.80 -0.02
N ASN A 202 -10.54 17.21 1.06
CA ASN A 202 -11.27 16.27 1.90
C ASN A 202 -12.46 16.88 2.66
N HIS A 203 -13.37 16.01 3.13
CA HIS A 203 -14.62 16.38 3.79
C HIS A 203 -14.43 17.14 5.10
N ALA A 204 -13.25 17.08 5.72
CA ALA A 204 -12.95 17.83 6.94
C ALA A 204 -12.51 19.28 6.64
N GLY A 205 -12.12 19.59 5.39
CA GLY A 205 -11.65 20.92 4.98
C GLY A 205 -10.34 21.35 5.63
N HIS A 206 -9.58 20.41 6.21
CA HIS A 206 -8.28 20.63 6.83
C HIS A 206 -7.39 19.40 6.68
N TRP A 207 -6.10 19.56 6.96
CA TRP A 207 -5.11 18.50 6.90
C TRP A 207 -5.40 17.42 7.95
N PHE A 208 -5.72 16.21 7.48
CA PHE A 208 -6.35 15.17 8.29
C PHE A 208 -5.36 14.14 8.83
N ARG A 209 -5.59 13.63 10.05
CA ARG A 209 -4.88 12.48 10.62
C ARG A 209 -5.90 11.52 11.24
N GLY A 210 -5.85 10.26 10.81
CA GLY A 210 -6.68 9.19 11.37
C GLY A 210 -6.10 8.61 12.66
N ALA A 211 -6.88 7.79 13.37
CA ALA A 211 -6.44 7.12 14.59
C ALA A 211 -5.23 6.21 14.31
N LEU A 212 -4.11 6.50 14.98
CA LEU A 212 -2.85 5.81 14.78
C LEU A 212 -2.75 4.54 15.63
N VAL A 213 -2.59 3.40 14.98
CA VAL A 213 -2.54 2.06 15.59
C VAL A 213 -1.12 1.52 15.44
N ASP A 214 -0.39 1.43 16.55
CA ASP A 214 0.94 0.84 16.54
C ASP A 214 0.88 -0.69 16.33
N TRP A 215 1.80 -1.21 15.53
CA TRP A 215 1.86 -2.64 15.19
C TRP A 215 1.95 -3.52 16.42
N PHE A 216 2.71 -3.13 17.44
CA PHE A 216 2.94 -3.92 18.65
C PHE A 216 2.05 -3.50 19.82
N GLN A 217 1.79 -2.20 19.97
CA GLN A 217 1.00 -1.65 21.09
C GLN A 217 -0.50 -1.54 20.78
N GLY A 218 -0.86 -1.37 19.51
CA GLY A 218 -2.23 -1.16 19.06
C GLY A 218 -2.94 -2.42 18.57
N LEU A 219 -2.20 -3.37 18.01
CA LEU A 219 -2.72 -4.68 17.59
C LEU A 219 -2.43 -5.76 18.64
N ASN A 220 -3.35 -6.71 18.78
CA ASN A 220 -3.07 -7.95 19.52
C ASN A 220 -2.34 -8.98 18.63
N ASN A 221 -1.84 -10.07 19.24
CA ASN A 221 -1.13 -11.14 18.52
C ASN A 221 -1.97 -11.75 17.39
N ASN A 222 -3.27 -11.97 17.62
CA ASN A 222 -4.16 -12.56 16.63
C ASN A 222 -4.32 -11.63 15.41
N GLN A 223 -4.57 -10.34 15.62
CA GLN A 223 -4.67 -9.35 14.56
C GLN A 223 -3.39 -9.24 13.73
N ARG A 224 -2.21 -9.24 14.38
CA ARG A 224 -0.93 -9.28 13.67
C ARG A 224 -0.77 -10.54 12.82
N ASN A 225 -1.11 -11.71 13.37
CA ASN A 225 -1.03 -12.98 12.63
C ASN A 225 -1.95 -12.99 11.41
N ILE A 226 -3.17 -12.46 11.55
CA ILE A 226 -4.12 -12.28 10.45
C ILE A 226 -3.52 -11.35 9.38
N LEU A 227 -3.05 -10.15 9.74
CA LEU A 227 -2.48 -9.20 8.77
C LEU A 227 -1.20 -9.72 8.11
N ASN A 228 -0.39 -10.51 8.82
CA ASN A 228 0.80 -11.14 8.26
C ASN A 228 0.47 -12.25 7.24
N SER A 229 -0.69 -12.89 7.35
CA SER A 229 -1.10 -14.03 6.51
C SER A 229 -2.11 -13.65 5.43
N HIS A 230 -2.83 -12.54 5.59
CA HIS A 230 -3.82 -12.09 4.62
C HIS A 230 -3.17 -11.56 3.34
N SER A 231 -3.75 -11.94 2.20
CA SER A 231 -3.32 -11.48 0.89
C SER A 231 -4.13 -10.26 0.48
N PHE A 232 -3.50 -9.09 0.48
CA PHE A 232 -4.03 -7.87 -0.11
C PHE A 232 -3.60 -7.67 -1.58
N GLU A 233 -3.02 -8.70 -2.20
CA GLU A 233 -2.44 -8.61 -3.54
C GLU A 233 -3.42 -7.98 -4.55
N PRO A 234 -2.95 -7.06 -5.39
CA PRO A 234 -1.53 -6.70 -5.60
C PRO A 234 -0.95 -5.72 -4.56
N ALA A 235 -1.76 -5.21 -3.64
CA ALA A 235 -1.31 -4.27 -2.62
C ALA A 235 -0.42 -4.94 -1.55
N GLY A 236 0.61 -4.21 -1.10
CA GLY A 236 1.61 -4.72 -0.17
C GLY A 236 1.64 -3.96 1.16
N LEU A 237 1.33 -4.65 2.26
CA LEU A 237 1.52 -4.13 3.62
C LEU A 237 3.02 -4.04 3.95
N ALA A 238 3.59 -2.83 3.97
CA ALA A 238 5.01 -2.60 4.15
C ALA A 238 5.49 -2.92 5.57
N ILE A 239 4.63 -2.77 6.57
CA ILE A 239 4.96 -3.05 7.98
C ILE A 239 4.83 -4.52 8.38
N ARG A 240 4.38 -5.41 7.49
CA ARG A 240 4.25 -6.85 7.77
C ARG A 240 5.60 -7.53 7.89
N ASP A 241 5.69 -8.62 8.67
CA ASP A 241 6.96 -9.27 9.02
C ASP A 241 7.77 -9.71 7.79
N SER A 242 7.10 -10.28 6.77
CA SER A 242 7.76 -10.77 5.56
C SER A 242 8.29 -9.66 4.64
N LYS A 243 7.84 -8.41 4.82
CA LYS A 243 8.30 -7.25 4.03
C LYS A 243 9.16 -6.29 4.83
N TRP A 244 9.10 -6.35 6.16
CA TRP A 244 9.63 -5.34 7.07
C TRP A 244 11.05 -4.88 6.72
N TRP A 245 11.95 -5.83 6.53
CA TRP A 245 13.35 -5.51 6.23
C TRP A 245 13.59 -4.98 4.81
N CYS A 246 12.79 -5.42 3.85
CA CYS A 246 12.80 -4.83 2.51
C CYS A 246 12.25 -3.41 2.56
N SER A 247 11.16 -3.14 3.28
CA SER A 247 10.60 -1.80 3.43
C SER A 247 11.61 -0.83 4.06
N ILE A 248 12.32 -1.25 5.11
CA ILE A 248 13.33 -0.41 5.77
C ILE A 248 14.51 -0.12 4.83
N THR A 249 15.06 -1.16 4.22
CA THR A 249 16.24 -1.00 3.35
C THR A 249 15.92 -0.36 2.00
N ALA A 250 14.64 -0.24 1.63
CA ALA A 250 14.19 0.57 0.50
C ALA A 250 14.56 2.04 0.67
N VAL A 251 14.37 2.57 1.88
CA VAL A 251 14.48 4.01 2.20
C VAL A 251 15.68 4.35 3.09
N ILE A 252 16.31 3.33 3.69
CA ILE A 252 17.61 3.41 4.37
C ILE A 252 18.57 2.41 3.73
N PRO A 253 19.08 2.69 2.51
CA PRO A 253 20.03 1.80 1.84
C PRO A 253 21.30 1.57 2.66
N GLU A 254 21.65 2.48 3.58
CA GLU A 254 22.77 2.35 4.50
C GLU A 254 22.65 1.14 5.43
N LEU A 255 21.46 0.56 5.62
CA LEU A 255 21.25 -0.66 6.42
C LEU A 255 21.28 -1.95 5.59
N ARG A 256 21.39 -1.90 4.25
CA ARG A 256 21.44 -3.08 3.38
C ARG A 256 22.66 -3.96 3.67
N ASN A 257 22.45 -5.26 3.82
CA ASN A 257 23.53 -6.26 3.81
C ASN A 257 23.31 -7.27 2.66
N SER A 258 24.32 -8.12 2.42
CA SER A 258 24.28 -9.11 1.33
C SER A 258 23.13 -10.12 1.44
N GLY A 259 22.70 -10.45 2.66
CA GLY A 259 21.56 -11.35 2.90
C GLY A 259 20.21 -10.71 2.55
N ASP A 260 20.07 -9.40 2.70
CA ASP A 260 18.83 -8.68 2.37
C ASP A 260 18.64 -8.54 0.86
N CYS A 261 19.71 -8.37 0.09
CA CYS A 261 19.62 -8.20 -1.35
C CYS A 261 19.03 -9.41 -2.08
N GLN A 262 19.31 -10.62 -1.59
CA GLN A 262 18.70 -11.84 -2.13
C GLN A 262 17.22 -11.94 -1.77
N LYS A 263 16.85 -11.58 -0.53
CA LYS A 263 15.47 -11.67 -0.04
C LYS A 263 14.55 -10.60 -0.64
N CYS A 264 15.09 -9.41 -0.88
CA CYS A 264 14.32 -8.24 -1.32
C CYS A 264 14.39 -7.99 -2.84
N GLN A 265 15.15 -8.81 -3.58
CA GLN A 265 15.25 -8.74 -5.05
C GLN A 265 15.57 -7.35 -5.60
N TRP A 266 16.43 -6.58 -4.92
CA TRP A 266 16.84 -5.25 -5.36
C TRP A 266 17.56 -5.30 -6.72
N LYS A 267 16.92 -4.78 -7.78
CA LYS A 267 17.55 -4.63 -9.10
C LYS A 267 18.55 -3.47 -9.06
N GLY A 268 19.85 -3.74 -9.15
CA GLY A 268 20.91 -2.70 -9.16
C GLY A 268 22.02 -2.85 -8.11
N GLY A 269 21.95 -3.88 -7.26
CA GLY A 269 23.01 -4.25 -6.32
C GLY A 269 22.82 -3.76 -4.87
N CYS A 270 23.54 -4.43 -3.97
CA CYS A 270 24.09 -3.83 -2.74
C CYS A 270 25.47 -3.26 -3.10
#